data_AF-A0A960UHB2-F1
#
_entry.id   AF-A0A960UHB2-F1
#
_cell.length_a   1.000
_cell.length_b   1.000
_cell.length_c   1.000
_cell.angle_alpha   90.00
_cell.angle_beta   90.00
_cell.angle_gamma   90.00
#
_symmetry.space_group_name_H-M   'P 1'
#
loop_
_entity.id
_entity.type
_entity.pdbx_description
1 polymer ?
#
loop_
_entity_poly.entity_id
_entity_poly.type
_entity_poly.pdbx_seq_one_letter_code
_entity_poly.pdbx_strand_id
1 'polypeptide(L)'
;MTMNCEQWQALLDAQLDGTLPDALRRRADAHRDGCADCAALHAAALELRALREAAPNPALTDAILALTSGPVCERVESLLPERVDGALLADDAALVDAHLEHCASCAALDASLRWLAGALPALAPPAPDATFTAALLAALDDAPRRHPLVDVAARWRRLWQRPRFALEMAYAVTLLALSLTSLPFSPFRQAPGRALSLLKGHEAGLASALPAPIDLSSMTASVSQRGESAREWSGRRLERGRQHVDRGMAAVKACARDLWGDLKTFVGDLRRGDLAAASARLSVLAGDLKRLHYASRHNDDNA
;
A
#
# COMPACT_ATOMS: atom_id res chain seq x y z
N MET A 1 19.99 -2.19 76.32
CA MET A 1 19.53 -1.11 75.42
C MET A 1 18.97 -1.75 74.16
N THR A 2 17.64 -1.74 74.03
CA THR A 2 16.93 -2.21 72.83
C THR A 2 17.19 -1.25 71.67
N MET A 3 17.56 -1.78 70.51
CA MET A 3 17.71 -1.04 69.26
C MET A 3 16.31 -0.65 68.76
N ASN A 4 16.12 0.57 68.26
CA ASN A 4 14.86 0.99 67.64
C ASN A 4 14.86 0.69 66.12
N CYS A 5 13.70 0.79 65.47
CA CYS A 5 13.56 0.44 64.05
C CYS A 5 14.40 1.32 63.13
N GLU A 6 14.53 2.62 63.42
CA GLU A 6 15.36 3.56 62.62
C GLU A 6 16.85 3.20 62.68
N GLN A 7 17.35 2.89 63.87
CA GLN A 7 18.74 2.43 64.07
C GLN A 7 19.00 1.11 63.35
N TRP A 8 18.01 0.22 63.32
CA TRP A 8 18.11 -1.04 62.60
C TRP A 8 18.13 -0.81 61.08
N GLN A 9 17.22 0.02 60.56
CA GLN A 9 17.15 0.35 59.13
C GLN A 9 18.44 1.01 58.62
N ALA A 10 19.07 1.88 59.42
CA ALA A 10 20.36 2.48 59.10
C ALA A 10 21.52 1.46 59.00
N LEU A 11 21.35 0.26 59.55
CA LEU A 11 22.33 -0.83 59.50
C LEU A 11 22.02 -1.87 58.42
N LEU A 12 20.86 -1.79 57.75
CA LEU A 12 20.37 -2.80 56.83
C LEU A 12 21.34 -3.07 55.66
N ASP A 13 21.83 -2.02 54.99
CA ASP A 13 22.73 -2.16 53.84
C ASP A 13 24.03 -2.87 54.24
N ALA A 14 24.66 -2.43 55.34
CA ALA A 14 25.90 -3.02 55.84
C ALA A 14 25.67 -4.45 56.40
N GLN A 15 24.45 -4.78 56.82
CA GLN A 15 24.07 -6.14 57.20
C GLN A 15 23.93 -7.04 55.96
N LEU A 16 23.26 -6.56 54.90
CA LEU A 16 23.11 -7.27 53.63
C LEU A 16 24.47 -7.52 52.98
N ASP A 17 25.37 -6.54 53.02
CA ASP A 17 26.74 -6.64 52.49
C ASP A 17 27.68 -7.49 53.37
N GLY A 18 27.22 -7.91 54.55
CA GLY A 18 28.02 -8.69 55.49
C GLY A 18 29.18 -7.90 56.13
N THR A 19 29.19 -6.57 56.01
CA THR A 19 30.23 -5.67 56.53
C THR A 19 30.00 -5.25 57.98
N LEU A 20 28.86 -5.60 58.58
CA LEU A 20 28.53 -5.28 59.96
C LEU A 20 29.45 -5.98 60.98
N PRO A 21 30.03 -5.27 61.97
CA PRO A 21 30.75 -5.88 63.09
C PRO A 21 29.88 -6.84 63.90
N ASP A 22 30.45 -7.95 64.39
CA ASP A 22 29.72 -9.04 65.06
C ASP A 22 28.80 -8.59 66.21
N ALA A 23 29.26 -7.63 67.01
CA ALA A 23 28.48 -7.11 68.13
C ALA A 23 27.21 -6.38 67.67
N LEU A 24 27.30 -5.62 66.55
CA LEU A 24 26.14 -4.96 65.95
C LEU A 24 25.26 -5.97 65.22
N ARG A 25 25.86 -6.98 64.57
CA ARG A 25 25.12 -8.01 63.82
C ARG A 25 24.18 -8.76 64.74
N ARG A 26 24.68 -9.23 65.89
CA ARG A 26 23.85 -9.89 66.92
C ARG A 26 22.72 -9.01 67.44
N ARG A 27 22.94 -7.70 67.58
CA ARG A 27 21.89 -6.76 68.01
C ARG A 27 20.84 -6.52 66.93
N ALA A 28 21.26 -6.43 65.67
CA ALA A 28 20.37 -6.26 64.53
C ALA A 28 19.54 -7.53 64.27
N ASP A 29 20.15 -8.71 64.39
CA ASP A 29 19.45 -10.00 64.32
C ASP A 29 18.42 -10.13 65.45
N ALA A 30 18.81 -9.83 66.70
CA ALA A 30 17.87 -9.87 67.82
C ALA A 30 16.69 -8.89 67.67
N HIS A 31 16.91 -7.73 67.04
CA HIS A 31 15.81 -6.79 66.73
C HIS A 31 14.91 -7.32 65.60
N ARG A 32 15.50 -7.81 64.50
CA ARG A 32 14.77 -8.44 63.38
C ARG A 32 13.86 -9.56 63.88
N ASP A 33 14.39 -10.42 64.74
CA ASP A 33 13.65 -11.57 65.26
C ASP A 33 12.51 -11.15 66.24
N GLY A 34 12.60 -9.95 66.82
CA GLY A 34 11.60 -9.38 67.72
C GLY A 34 10.62 -8.39 67.08
N CYS A 35 10.83 -7.96 65.83
CA CYS A 35 10.04 -6.94 65.15
C CYS A 35 9.58 -7.43 63.77
N ALA A 36 8.27 -7.69 63.61
CA ALA A 36 7.70 -8.24 62.38
C ALA A 36 7.94 -7.34 61.14
N ASP A 37 7.86 -6.02 61.28
CA ASP A 37 8.05 -5.08 60.17
C ASP A 37 9.50 -5.10 59.65
N CYS A 38 10.48 -5.12 60.57
CA CYS A 38 11.90 -5.19 60.21
C CYS A 38 12.26 -6.56 59.62
N ALA A 39 11.64 -7.65 60.10
CA ALA A 39 11.79 -8.97 59.50
C ALA A 39 11.27 -9.01 58.05
N ALA A 40 10.09 -8.44 57.79
CA ALA A 40 9.51 -8.35 56.45
C ALA A 40 10.39 -7.51 55.51
N LEU A 41 10.90 -6.37 55.99
CA LEU A 41 11.79 -5.51 55.21
C LEU A 41 13.11 -6.22 54.86
N HIS A 42 13.72 -6.94 55.81
CA HIS A 42 14.93 -7.73 55.56
C HIS A 42 14.70 -8.82 54.50
N ALA A 43 13.57 -9.53 54.58
CA ALA A 43 13.20 -10.56 53.61
C ALA A 43 13.04 -9.98 52.20
N ALA A 44 12.33 -8.85 52.06
CA ALA A 44 12.18 -8.16 50.78
C ALA A 44 13.52 -7.68 50.21
N ALA A 45 14.42 -7.18 51.06
CA ALA A 45 15.74 -6.74 50.62
C ALA A 45 16.62 -7.91 50.12
N LEU A 46 16.54 -9.08 50.77
CA LEU A 46 17.20 -10.29 50.30
C LEU A 46 16.65 -10.77 48.95
N GLU A 47 15.32 -10.70 48.75
CA GLU A 47 14.69 -11.06 47.49
C GLU A 47 15.14 -10.14 46.34
N LEU A 48 15.16 -8.83 46.58
CA LEU A 48 15.68 -7.85 45.61
C LEU A 48 17.16 -8.08 45.29
N ARG A 49 17.97 -8.44 46.30
CA ARG A 49 19.38 -8.78 46.09
C ARG A 49 19.54 -10.05 45.26
N ALA A 50 18.76 -11.08 45.54
CA ALA A 50 18.76 -12.32 44.75
C ALA A 50 18.36 -12.06 43.29
N LEU A 51 17.39 -11.17 43.04
CA LEU A 51 17.01 -10.74 41.69
C LEU A 51 18.12 -9.97 40.98
N ARG A 52 18.91 -9.18 41.72
CA ARG A 52 20.04 -8.41 41.18
C ARG A 52 21.27 -9.27 40.90
N GLU A 53 21.54 -10.27 41.76
CA GLU A 53 22.64 -11.22 41.60
C GLU A 53 22.33 -12.34 40.61
N ALA A 54 21.03 -12.62 40.37
CA ALA A 54 20.62 -13.46 39.26
C ALA A 54 21.22 -12.90 37.96
N ALA A 55 21.92 -13.76 37.22
CA ALA A 55 22.52 -13.37 35.95
C ALA A 55 21.45 -12.66 35.12
N PRO A 56 21.74 -11.43 34.62
CA PRO A 56 20.77 -10.68 33.85
C PRO A 56 20.31 -11.58 32.72
N ASN A 57 19.00 -11.81 32.66
CA ASN A 57 18.44 -12.63 31.60
C ASN A 57 18.74 -11.91 30.29
N PRO A 58 19.61 -12.47 29.41
CA PRO A 58 20.02 -11.78 28.19
C PRO A 58 18.79 -11.45 27.34
N ALA A 59 17.77 -12.31 27.34
CA ALA A 59 16.52 -12.06 26.64
C ALA A 59 15.73 -10.86 27.19
N LEU A 60 15.79 -10.59 28.50
CA LEU A 60 15.14 -9.41 29.10
C LEU A 60 15.94 -8.15 28.80
N THR A 61 17.27 -8.19 28.88
CA THR A 61 18.13 -7.07 28.49
C THR A 61 17.93 -6.74 27.01
N ASP A 62 17.91 -7.74 26.14
CA ASP A 62 17.62 -7.58 24.71
C ASP A 62 16.21 -7.00 24.49
N ALA A 63 15.21 -7.46 25.25
CA ALA A 63 13.85 -6.93 25.16
C ALA A 63 13.74 -5.46 25.64
N ILE A 64 14.42 -5.10 26.74
CA ILE A 64 14.46 -3.72 27.24
C ILE A 64 15.21 -2.83 26.25
N LEU A 65 16.35 -3.28 25.71
CA LEU A 65 17.11 -2.55 24.71
C LEU A 65 16.27 -2.36 23.43
N ALA A 66 15.60 -3.41 22.95
CA ALA A 66 14.69 -3.33 21.81
C ALA A 66 13.52 -2.35 22.05
N LEU A 67 12.97 -2.32 23.27
CA LEU A 67 11.84 -1.46 23.62
C LEU A 67 12.26 0.02 23.81
N THR A 68 13.42 0.26 24.40
CA THR A 68 13.84 1.61 24.83
C THR A 68 14.70 2.32 23.79
N SER A 69 15.49 1.57 23.02
CA SER A 69 16.40 2.14 22.00
C SER A 69 15.73 2.22 20.62
N GLY A 70 14.52 1.66 20.50
CA GLY A 70 13.93 1.33 19.21
C GLY A 70 14.74 0.26 18.46
N PRO A 71 14.27 -0.19 17.29
CA PRO A 71 15.05 -1.07 16.44
C PRO A 71 16.29 -0.32 15.93
N VAL A 72 17.44 -0.55 16.56
CA VAL A 72 18.73 0.09 16.21
C VAL A 72 19.05 -0.06 14.72
N CYS A 73 18.72 -1.20 14.12
CA CYS A 73 18.86 -1.43 12.68
C CYS A 73 18.07 -0.41 11.85
N GLU A 74 16.81 -0.11 12.21
CA GLU A 74 15.99 0.85 11.46
C GLU A 74 16.60 2.26 11.50
N ARG A 75 17.16 2.65 12.64
CA ARG A 75 17.89 3.92 12.77
C ARG A 75 19.17 3.93 11.95
N VAL A 76 19.93 2.84 11.92
CA VAL A 76 21.14 2.76 11.09
C VAL A 76 20.76 2.78 9.61
N GLU A 77 19.74 2.03 9.20
CA GLU A 77 19.23 1.99 7.83
C GLU A 77 18.82 3.38 7.33
N SER A 78 18.22 4.23 8.18
CA SER A 78 17.86 5.59 7.80
C SER A 78 19.05 6.55 7.67
N LEU A 79 20.18 6.27 8.34
CA LEU A 79 21.42 7.06 8.30
C LEU A 79 22.39 6.62 7.19
N LEU A 80 22.25 5.40 6.66
CA LEU A 80 23.15 4.88 5.62
C LEU A 80 23.18 5.71 4.33
N PRO A 81 22.07 6.29 3.81
CA PRO A 81 22.13 7.18 2.65
C PRO A 81 23.04 8.40 2.88
N GLU A 82 22.86 9.09 4.02
CA GLU A 82 23.68 10.26 4.38
C GLU A 82 25.16 9.89 4.53
N ARG A 83 25.44 8.68 5.05
CA ARG A 83 26.80 8.15 5.12
C ARG A 83 27.43 7.98 3.73
N VAL A 84 26.69 7.40 2.80
CA VAL A 84 27.15 7.15 1.41
C VAL A 84 27.35 8.47 0.66
N ASP A 85 26.50 9.46 0.93
CA ASP A 85 26.61 10.81 0.37
C ASP A 85 27.70 11.66 1.06
N GLY A 86 28.31 11.17 2.15
CA GLY A 86 29.32 11.88 2.93
C GLY A 86 28.78 13.06 3.75
N ALA A 87 27.47 13.07 4.01
CA ALA A 87 26.75 14.12 4.74
C ALA A 87 26.53 13.79 6.23
N LEU A 88 26.88 12.58 6.67
CA LEU A 88 26.66 12.12 8.04
C LEU A 88 27.55 12.85 9.06
N LEU A 89 26.97 13.26 10.20
CA LEU A 89 27.70 13.88 11.30
C LEU A 89 28.69 12.91 11.94
N ALA A 90 29.80 13.42 12.50
CA ALA A 90 30.87 12.60 13.06
C ALA A 90 30.40 11.66 14.19
N ASP A 91 29.52 12.16 15.07
CA ASP A 91 28.97 11.36 16.18
C ASP A 91 28.09 10.21 15.66
N ASP A 92 27.24 10.49 14.67
CA ASP A 92 26.39 9.47 14.05
C ASP A 92 27.21 8.47 13.22
N ALA A 93 28.29 8.92 12.58
CA ALA A 93 29.20 8.05 11.84
C ALA A 93 29.86 7.00 12.76
N ALA A 94 30.35 7.43 13.93
CA ALA A 94 30.92 6.51 14.92
C ALA A 94 29.90 5.48 15.44
N LEU A 95 28.64 5.88 15.63
CA LEU A 95 27.57 4.96 16.03
C LEU A 95 27.23 3.95 14.93
N VAL A 96 27.14 4.41 13.68
CA VAL A 96 26.90 3.53 12.54
C VAL A 96 28.08 2.56 12.37
N ASP A 97 29.33 3.03 12.46
CA ASP A 97 30.53 2.19 12.39
C ASP A 97 30.49 1.06 13.41
N ALA A 98 30.26 1.39 14.69
CA ALA A 98 30.16 0.41 15.76
C ALA A 98 29.04 -0.63 15.50
N HIS A 99 27.93 -0.21 14.89
CA HIS A 99 26.84 -1.13 14.56
C HIS A 99 27.19 -2.04 13.37
N LEU A 100 27.79 -1.49 12.31
CA LEU A 100 28.18 -2.25 11.11
C LEU A 100 29.21 -3.33 11.43
N GLU A 101 30.05 -3.13 12.45
CA GLU A 101 30.99 -4.16 12.95
C GLU A 101 30.28 -5.41 13.51
N HIS A 102 29.05 -5.26 14.03
CA HIS A 102 28.34 -6.32 14.75
C HIS A 102 27.11 -6.83 14.00
N CYS A 103 26.61 -6.10 13.01
CA CYS A 103 25.37 -6.39 12.31
C CYS A 103 25.59 -6.67 10.82
N ALA A 104 25.64 -7.96 10.47
CA ALA A 104 25.91 -8.40 9.10
C ALA A 104 24.88 -7.93 8.06
N SER A 105 23.60 -7.79 8.44
CA SER A 105 22.56 -7.30 7.52
C SER A 105 22.76 -5.83 7.16
N CYS A 106 23.05 -4.98 8.15
CA CYS A 106 23.32 -3.55 7.90
C CYS A 106 24.63 -3.36 7.12
N ALA A 107 25.66 -4.16 7.40
CA ALA A 107 26.92 -4.15 6.65
C ALA A 107 26.71 -4.51 5.16
N ALA A 108 25.86 -5.50 4.87
CA ALA A 108 25.52 -5.86 3.49
C ALA A 108 24.74 -4.75 2.77
N LEU A 109 23.83 -4.06 3.46
CA LEU A 109 23.08 -2.93 2.90
C LEU A 109 24.01 -1.75 2.59
N ASP A 110 24.88 -1.38 3.52
CA ASP A 110 25.89 -0.33 3.36
C ASP A 110 26.81 -0.61 2.16
N ALA A 111 27.30 -1.84 2.02
CA ALA A 111 28.09 -2.26 0.86
C ALA A 111 27.32 -2.12 -0.47
N SER A 112 26.03 -2.49 -0.47
CA SER A 112 25.16 -2.37 -1.64
C SER A 112 24.93 -0.91 -2.04
N LEU A 113 24.70 -0.03 -1.06
CA LEU A 113 24.50 1.40 -1.30
C LEU A 113 25.78 2.07 -1.82
N ARG A 114 26.96 1.74 -1.28
CA ARG A 114 28.24 2.23 -1.81
C ARG A 114 28.50 1.77 -3.24
N TRP A 115 28.20 0.50 -3.55
CA TRP A 115 28.31 -0.02 -4.90
C TRP A 115 27.39 0.74 -5.87
N LEU A 116 26.12 0.98 -5.47
CA LEU A 116 25.17 1.77 -6.25
C LEU A 116 25.64 3.22 -6.44
N ALA A 117 26.17 3.85 -5.41
CA ALA A 117 26.69 5.23 -5.50
C ALA A 117 27.85 5.34 -6.50
N GLY A 118 28.67 4.31 -6.63
CA GLY A 118 29.71 4.24 -7.67
C GLY A 118 29.15 3.94 -9.07
N ALA A 119 28.12 3.09 -9.18
CA ALA A 119 27.57 2.64 -10.46
C ALA A 119 26.60 3.65 -11.11
N LEU A 120 25.79 4.35 -10.32
CA LEU A 120 24.74 5.25 -10.81
C LEU A 120 25.27 6.41 -11.66
N PRO A 121 26.40 7.08 -11.34
CA PRO A 121 26.97 8.12 -12.19
C PRO A 121 27.36 7.61 -13.59
N ALA A 122 27.77 6.34 -13.71
CA ALA A 122 28.08 5.75 -15.01
C ALA A 122 26.83 5.44 -15.85
N LEU A 123 25.67 5.31 -15.20
CA LEU A 123 24.37 5.14 -15.85
C LEU A 123 23.65 6.47 -16.10
N ALA A 124 24.16 7.57 -15.54
CA ALA A 124 23.59 8.89 -15.77
C ALA A 124 23.65 9.18 -17.28
N PRO A 125 22.51 9.43 -17.93
CA PRO A 125 22.52 9.81 -19.33
C PRO A 125 23.38 11.08 -19.49
N PRO A 126 24.15 11.20 -20.58
CA PRO A 126 24.94 12.39 -20.83
C PRO A 126 24.04 13.62 -20.77
N ALA A 127 24.55 14.68 -20.13
CA ALA A 127 23.80 15.92 -20.03
C ALA A 127 23.35 16.37 -21.44
N PRO A 128 22.06 16.66 -21.63
CA PRO A 128 21.59 17.11 -22.93
C PRO A 128 22.30 18.39 -23.31
N ASP A 129 22.75 18.48 -24.55
CA ASP A 129 23.39 19.69 -25.06
C ASP A 129 22.38 20.84 -25.19
N ALA A 130 22.91 22.06 -25.35
CA ALA A 130 22.07 23.25 -25.50
C ALA A 130 21.15 23.16 -26.75
N THR A 131 21.53 22.38 -27.76
CA THR A 131 20.70 22.21 -28.96
C THR A 131 19.48 21.34 -28.71
N PHE A 132 19.57 20.31 -27.87
CA PHE A 132 18.43 19.51 -27.44
C PHE A 132 17.42 20.38 -26.69
N THR A 133 17.88 21.19 -25.73
CA THR A 133 16.99 22.07 -24.96
C THR A 133 16.30 23.09 -25.86
N ALA A 134 17.04 23.72 -26.79
CA ALA A 134 16.47 24.65 -27.76
C ALA A 134 15.45 23.97 -28.70
N ALA A 135 15.74 22.77 -29.19
CA ALA A 135 14.84 22.00 -30.04
C ALA A 135 13.56 21.57 -29.30
N LEU A 136 13.69 21.18 -28.02
CA LEU A 136 12.55 20.84 -27.17
C LEU A 136 11.65 22.06 -26.94
N LEU A 137 12.24 23.21 -26.60
CA LEU A 137 11.49 24.45 -26.40
C LEU A 137 10.79 24.89 -27.69
N ALA A 138 11.48 24.87 -28.82
CA ALA A 138 10.87 25.15 -30.12
C ALA A 138 9.72 24.19 -30.43
N ALA A 139 9.88 22.89 -30.15
CA ALA A 139 8.81 21.90 -30.34
C ALA A 139 7.62 22.08 -29.40
N LEU A 140 7.84 22.62 -28.19
CA LEU A 140 6.79 22.97 -27.25
C LEU A 140 6.05 24.25 -27.66
N ASP A 141 6.77 25.23 -28.22
CA ASP A 141 6.21 26.48 -28.73
C ASP A 141 5.43 26.27 -30.04
N ASP A 142 5.91 25.39 -30.92
CA ASP A 142 5.23 24.98 -32.16
C ASP A 142 4.06 24.02 -31.92
N ALA A 143 3.81 23.58 -30.67
CA ALA A 143 2.66 22.77 -30.35
C ALA A 143 1.39 23.58 -30.69
N PRO A 144 0.63 23.22 -31.75
CA PRO A 144 -0.52 23.99 -32.16
C PRO A 144 -1.50 24.07 -30.98
N ARG A 145 -2.22 25.19 -30.83
CA ARG A 145 -3.39 25.28 -29.93
C ARG A 145 -4.45 24.28 -30.41
N ARG A 146 -4.28 23.01 -30.06
CA ARG A 146 -5.10 21.90 -30.54
C ARG A 146 -6.47 22.00 -29.89
N HIS A 147 -7.50 21.92 -30.73
CA HIS A 147 -8.88 21.86 -30.29
C HIS A 147 -9.07 20.72 -29.28
N PRO A 148 -9.69 20.96 -28.12
CA PRO A 148 -9.71 20.04 -26.97
C PRO A 148 -10.39 18.69 -27.23
N LEU A 149 -11.18 18.59 -28.30
CA LEU A 149 -12.00 17.41 -28.59
C LEU A 149 -11.33 16.37 -29.49
N VAL A 150 -10.32 16.74 -30.29
CA VAL A 150 -9.64 15.79 -31.21
C VAL A 150 -8.46 15.08 -30.55
N ASP A 151 -7.98 15.58 -29.40
CA ASP A 151 -6.75 15.08 -28.77
C ASP A 151 -6.99 14.07 -27.64
N VAL A 152 -8.24 13.61 -27.42
CA VAL A 152 -8.55 12.64 -26.35
C VAL A 152 -7.80 11.32 -26.58
N ALA A 153 -7.78 10.81 -27.80
CA ALA A 153 -7.10 9.57 -28.14
C ALA A 153 -5.56 9.68 -27.99
N ALA A 154 -4.97 10.81 -28.40
CA ALA A 154 -3.54 11.06 -28.25
C ALA A 154 -3.15 11.30 -26.78
N ARG A 155 -4.03 11.93 -26.00
CA ARG A 155 -3.86 12.12 -24.56
C ARG A 155 -3.95 10.78 -23.81
N TRP A 156 -4.88 9.92 -24.17
CA TRP A 156 -4.95 8.54 -23.65
C TRP A 156 -3.69 7.74 -23.99
N ARG A 157 -3.20 7.84 -25.21
CA ARG A 157 -1.96 7.14 -25.63
C ARG A 157 -0.73 7.65 -24.87
N ARG A 158 -0.63 8.95 -24.62
CA ARG A 158 0.43 9.55 -23.79
C ARG A 158 0.33 9.15 -22.32
N LEU A 159 -0.88 9.04 -21.78
CA LEU A 159 -1.09 8.51 -20.43
C LEU A 159 -0.62 7.06 -20.32
N TRP A 160 -0.94 6.21 -21.30
CA TRP A 160 -0.51 4.81 -21.32
C TRP A 160 1.01 4.62 -21.42
N GLN A 161 1.73 5.59 -21.98
CA GLN A 161 3.20 5.53 -22.07
C GLN A 161 3.91 5.97 -20.80
N ARG A 162 3.19 6.47 -19.78
CA ARG A 162 3.82 6.81 -18.50
C ARG A 162 4.07 5.53 -17.69
N PRO A 163 5.30 5.29 -17.21
CA PRO A 163 5.61 4.08 -16.42
C PRO A 163 4.79 3.98 -15.12
N ARG A 164 4.31 5.12 -14.59
CA ARG A 164 3.45 5.18 -13.39
C ARG A 164 1.96 4.98 -13.66
N PHE A 165 1.52 4.97 -14.92
CA PHE A 165 0.10 4.91 -15.26
C PHE A 165 -0.56 3.60 -14.81
N ALA A 166 0.15 2.47 -14.89
CA ALA A 166 -0.37 1.20 -14.43
C ALA A 166 -0.70 1.22 -12.92
N LEU A 167 0.17 1.83 -12.11
CA LEU A 167 -0.03 1.97 -10.66
C LEU A 167 -1.20 2.91 -10.34
N GLU A 168 -1.26 4.06 -11.02
CA GLU A 168 -2.35 5.03 -10.87
C GLU A 168 -3.71 4.44 -11.27
N MET A 169 -3.76 3.68 -12.37
CA MET A 169 -4.98 3.00 -12.82
C MET A 169 -5.37 1.87 -11.88
N ALA A 170 -4.41 1.08 -11.39
CA ALA A 170 -4.69 0.04 -10.40
C ALA A 170 -5.31 0.67 -9.14
N TYR A 171 -4.71 1.76 -8.63
CA TYR A 171 -5.22 2.48 -7.48
C TYR A 171 -6.62 3.08 -7.72
N ALA A 172 -6.84 3.72 -8.87
CA ALA A 172 -8.14 4.26 -9.24
C ALA A 172 -9.21 3.16 -9.36
N VAL A 173 -8.87 2.01 -9.93
CA VAL A 173 -9.75 0.83 -10.01
C VAL A 173 -10.04 0.28 -8.62
N THR A 174 -9.04 0.22 -7.72
CA THR A 174 -9.25 -0.22 -6.34
C THR A 174 -10.18 0.73 -5.59
N LEU A 175 -9.99 2.05 -5.71
CA LEU A 175 -10.89 3.05 -5.11
C LEU A 175 -12.30 2.96 -5.69
N LEU A 176 -12.43 2.76 -7.00
CA LEU A 176 -13.72 2.58 -7.66
C LEU A 176 -14.40 1.30 -7.16
N ALA A 177 -13.68 0.19 -7.07
CA ALA A 177 -14.17 -1.07 -6.54
C ALA A 177 -14.61 -0.91 -5.08
N LEU A 178 -13.78 -0.29 -4.24
CA LEU A 178 -14.10 -0.01 -2.84
C LEU A 178 -15.34 0.88 -2.72
N SER A 179 -15.44 1.93 -3.54
CA SER A 179 -16.62 2.81 -3.60
C SER A 179 -17.87 2.02 -4.00
N LEU A 180 -17.77 1.19 -5.05
CA LEU A 180 -18.83 0.30 -5.52
C LEU A 180 -19.17 -0.82 -4.52
N THR A 181 -18.32 -1.20 -3.57
CA THR A 181 -18.66 -2.26 -2.61
C THR A 181 -19.07 -1.72 -1.25
N SER A 182 -18.56 -0.56 -0.86
CA SER A 182 -18.64 -0.05 0.51
C SER A 182 -19.67 1.05 0.70
N LEU A 183 -20.12 1.73 -0.36
CA LEU A 183 -21.19 2.72 -0.25
C LEU A 183 -22.55 2.06 0.06
N PRO A 184 -23.33 2.60 1.01
CA PRO A 184 -24.56 1.96 1.49
C PRO A 184 -25.64 1.84 0.41
N PHE A 185 -25.57 2.65 -0.65
CA PHE A 185 -26.50 2.66 -1.79
C PHE A 185 -25.98 1.90 -3.02
N SER A 186 -24.85 1.19 -2.91
CA SER A 186 -24.30 0.50 -4.08
C SER A 186 -25.12 -0.74 -4.46
N PRO A 187 -25.45 -0.92 -5.75
CA PRO A 187 -26.13 -2.13 -6.25
C PRO A 187 -25.29 -3.42 -6.08
N PHE A 188 -23.98 -3.31 -5.84
CA PHE A 188 -23.06 -4.45 -5.73
C PHE A 188 -22.78 -4.91 -4.30
N ARG A 189 -23.39 -4.29 -3.28
CA ARG A 189 -23.12 -4.62 -1.86
C ARG A 189 -23.42 -6.09 -1.51
N GLN A 190 -24.32 -6.76 -2.25
CA GLN A 190 -24.66 -8.17 -2.05
C GLN A 190 -23.77 -9.15 -2.84
N ALA A 191 -22.95 -8.66 -3.77
CA ALA A 191 -22.12 -9.51 -4.62
C ALA A 191 -21.10 -10.37 -3.83
N PRO A 192 -20.41 -9.86 -2.79
CA PRO A 192 -19.48 -10.67 -2.00
C PRO A 192 -20.20 -11.79 -1.25
N GLY A 193 -21.36 -11.50 -0.67
CA GLY A 193 -22.17 -12.49 0.04
C GLY A 193 -22.66 -13.61 -0.88
N ARG A 194 -23.08 -13.28 -2.11
CA ARG A 194 -23.50 -14.26 -3.12
C ARG A 194 -22.34 -15.12 -3.62
N ALA A 195 -21.17 -14.52 -3.86
CA ALA A 195 -19.96 -15.27 -4.25
C ALA A 195 -19.55 -16.25 -3.14
N LEU A 196 -19.62 -15.83 -1.88
CA LEU A 196 -19.26 -16.65 -0.73
C LEU A 196 -20.29 -17.75 -0.46
N SER A 197 -21.58 -17.51 -0.72
CA SER A 197 -22.60 -18.56 -0.66
C SER A 197 -22.46 -19.60 -1.76
N LEU A 198 -22.01 -19.21 -2.95
CA LEU A 198 -21.72 -20.15 -4.05
C LEU A 198 -20.51 -21.03 -3.72
N LEU A 199 -19.50 -20.48 -3.05
CA LEU A 199 -18.33 -21.22 -2.57
C LEU A 199 -18.68 -22.18 -1.42
N LYS A 200 -19.42 -21.70 -0.41
CA LYS A 200 -19.86 -22.54 0.73
C LYS A 200 -20.82 -23.65 0.31
N GLY A 201 -21.67 -23.40 -0.70
CA GLY A 201 -22.54 -24.43 -1.27
C GLY A 201 -21.78 -25.55 -1.98
N HIS A 202 -20.53 -25.33 -2.39
CA HIS A 202 -19.67 -26.34 -3.01
C HIS A 202 -18.83 -27.13 -1.99
N GLU A 203 -18.59 -26.63 -0.78
CA GLU A 203 -17.80 -27.34 0.24
C GLU A 203 -18.46 -28.65 0.71
N ALA A 204 -19.80 -28.68 0.80
CA ALA A 204 -20.53 -29.89 1.17
C ALA A 204 -20.50 -31.00 0.09
N GLY A 205 -20.26 -30.63 -1.17
CA GLY A 205 -20.06 -31.57 -2.27
C GLY A 205 -18.61 -32.01 -2.47
N LEU A 206 -17.64 -31.19 -2.04
CA LEU A 206 -16.21 -31.49 -2.19
C LEU A 206 -15.71 -32.52 -1.16
N ALA A 207 -16.27 -32.53 0.05
CA ALA A 207 -15.87 -33.47 1.09
C ALA A 207 -16.34 -34.92 0.83
N SER A 208 -17.41 -35.12 0.07
CA SER A 208 -17.97 -36.44 -0.25
C SER A 208 -17.51 -37.00 -1.61
N ALA A 209 -16.78 -36.21 -2.41
CA ALA A 209 -16.32 -36.57 -3.74
C ALA A 209 -14.81 -36.87 -3.83
N LEU A 210 -14.14 -37.14 -2.72
CA LEU A 210 -12.71 -37.48 -2.67
C LEU A 210 -12.49 -39.01 -2.51
N PRO A 211 -12.35 -39.78 -3.60
CA PRO A 211 -11.86 -41.15 -3.54
C PRO A 211 -10.31 -41.19 -3.62
N ALA A 212 -9.68 -41.82 -2.62
CA ALA A 212 -8.30 -42.35 -2.62
C ALA A 212 -7.17 -41.36 -3.06
N PRO A 213 -5.86 -41.71 -3.06
CA PRO A 213 -4.80 -40.73 -3.26
C PRO A 213 -4.91 -40.12 -4.66
N ILE A 214 -5.02 -38.79 -4.66
CA ILE A 214 -5.26 -37.98 -5.85
C ILE A 214 -4.07 -38.12 -6.81
N ASP A 215 -4.32 -38.70 -7.97
CA ASP A 215 -3.38 -38.66 -9.09
C ASP A 215 -3.31 -37.24 -9.67
N LEU A 216 -2.34 -36.47 -9.17
CA LEU A 216 -2.07 -35.08 -9.55
C LEU A 216 -1.80 -34.92 -11.06
N SER A 217 -1.40 -35.98 -11.77
CA SER A 217 -1.19 -35.91 -13.22
C SER A 217 -2.52 -35.81 -13.99
N SER A 218 -3.56 -36.51 -13.54
CA SER A 218 -4.91 -36.40 -14.11
C SER A 218 -5.57 -35.05 -13.78
N MET A 219 -5.29 -34.49 -12.60
CA MET A 219 -5.77 -33.16 -12.22
C MET A 219 -5.09 -32.06 -13.01
N THR A 220 -3.79 -32.14 -13.27
CA THR A 220 -3.10 -31.11 -14.07
C THR A 220 -3.62 -31.09 -15.51
N ALA A 221 -3.90 -32.24 -16.13
CA ALA A 221 -4.53 -32.32 -17.45
C ALA A 221 -5.99 -31.80 -17.45
N SER A 222 -6.77 -32.10 -16.42
CA SER A 222 -8.14 -31.59 -16.28
C SER A 222 -8.19 -30.09 -15.99
N VAL A 223 -7.25 -29.58 -15.18
CA VAL A 223 -7.11 -28.15 -14.88
C VAL A 223 -6.62 -27.39 -16.10
N SER A 224 -5.67 -27.93 -16.88
CA SER A 224 -5.23 -27.29 -18.13
C SER A 224 -6.36 -27.25 -19.15
N GLN A 225 -7.11 -28.34 -19.33
CA GLN A 225 -8.23 -28.40 -20.26
C GLN A 225 -9.38 -27.46 -19.86
N ARG A 226 -9.70 -27.37 -18.55
CA ARG A 226 -10.67 -26.40 -18.03
C ARG A 226 -10.17 -24.96 -18.15
N GLY A 227 -8.86 -24.75 -17.97
CA GLY A 227 -8.20 -23.46 -18.16
C GLY A 227 -8.28 -22.98 -19.60
N GLU A 228 -8.04 -23.86 -20.57
CA GLU A 228 -8.18 -23.59 -22.00
C GLU A 228 -9.64 -23.31 -22.38
N SER A 229 -10.58 -24.11 -21.87
CA SER A 229 -12.02 -23.90 -22.08
C SER A 229 -12.51 -22.57 -21.48
N ALA A 230 -11.98 -22.18 -20.32
CA ALA A 230 -12.27 -20.90 -19.69
C ALA A 230 -11.66 -19.71 -20.46
N ARG A 231 -10.43 -19.86 -20.98
CA ARG A 231 -9.79 -18.88 -21.87
C ARG A 231 -10.57 -18.71 -23.18
N GLU A 232 -11.01 -19.79 -23.79
CA GLU A 232 -11.85 -19.72 -24.98
C GLU A 232 -13.21 -19.08 -24.70
N TRP A 233 -13.86 -19.46 -23.59
CA TRP A 233 -15.15 -18.90 -23.21
C TRP A 233 -15.06 -17.39 -22.93
N SER A 234 -14.02 -16.96 -22.20
CA SER A 234 -13.75 -15.55 -21.93
C SER A 234 -13.40 -14.79 -23.22
N GLY A 235 -12.58 -15.38 -24.10
CA GLY A 235 -12.31 -14.82 -25.43
C GLY A 235 -13.58 -14.62 -26.25
N ARG A 236 -14.46 -15.62 -26.33
CA ARG A 236 -15.76 -15.52 -27.00
C ARG A 236 -16.71 -14.51 -26.36
N ARG A 237 -16.58 -14.26 -25.05
CA ARG A 237 -17.39 -13.25 -24.34
C ARG A 237 -16.87 -11.83 -24.59
N LEU A 238 -15.55 -11.65 -24.57
CA LEU A 238 -14.90 -10.38 -24.90
C LEU A 238 -15.15 -9.99 -26.36
N GLU A 239 -15.05 -10.95 -27.28
CA GLU A 239 -15.31 -10.71 -28.70
C GLU A 239 -16.78 -10.31 -28.94
N ARG A 240 -17.73 -10.99 -28.28
CA ARG A 240 -19.15 -10.58 -28.32
C ARG A 240 -19.36 -9.19 -27.72
N GLY A 241 -18.74 -8.89 -26.58
CA GLY A 241 -18.80 -7.57 -25.96
C GLY A 241 -18.26 -6.48 -26.89
N ARG A 242 -17.11 -6.73 -27.52
CA ARG A 242 -16.52 -5.84 -28.52
C ARG A 242 -17.46 -5.61 -29.71
N GLN A 243 -18.05 -6.66 -30.26
CA GLN A 243 -19.01 -6.56 -31.35
C GLN A 243 -20.30 -5.81 -30.94
N HIS A 244 -20.71 -5.86 -29.68
CA HIS A 244 -21.82 -5.07 -29.15
C HIS A 244 -21.44 -3.58 -29.03
N VAL A 245 -20.27 -3.27 -28.50
CA VAL A 245 -19.75 -1.90 -28.41
C VAL A 245 -19.56 -1.29 -29.80
N ASP A 246 -18.99 -2.03 -30.75
CA ASP A 246 -18.77 -1.55 -32.11
C ASP A 246 -20.11 -1.26 -32.83
N ARG A 247 -21.12 -2.11 -32.64
CA ARG A 247 -22.48 -1.87 -33.16
C ARG A 247 -23.16 -0.66 -32.49
N GLY A 248 -23.05 -0.52 -31.18
CA GLY A 248 -23.56 0.64 -30.44
C GLY A 248 -22.90 1.94 -30.90
N MET A 249 -21.57 1.94 -31.04
CA MET A 249 -20.82 3.09 -31.54
C MET A 249 -21.16 3.43 -33.00
N ALA A 250 -21.37 2.44 -33.86
CA ALA A 250 -21.79 2.68 -35.23
C ALA A 250 -23.16 3.37 -35.30
N ALA A 251 -24.11 2.95 -34.45
CA ALA A 251 -25.44 3.56 -34.35
C ALA A 251 -25.37 5.00 -33.81
N VAL A 252 -24.58 5.25 -32.77
CA VAL A 252 -24.36 6.60 -32.23
C VAL A 252 -23.69 7.50 -33.27
N LYS A 253 -22.70 6.99 -34.01
CA LYS A 253 -22.00 7.75 -35.07
C LYS A 253 -22.91 8.09 -36.25
N ALA A 254 -23.84 7.21 -36.61
CA ALA A 254 -24.85 7.50 -37.63
C ALA A 254 -25.79 8.63 -37.15
N CYS A 255 -26.36 8.49 -35.96
CA CYS A 255 -27.27 9.49 -35.39
C CYS A 255 -26.60 10.86 -35.17
N ALA A 256 -25.34 10.88 -34.74
CA ALA A 256 -24.58 12.12 -34.59
C ALA A 256 -24.29 12.81 -35.93
N ARG A 257 -24.12 12.04 -37.02
CA ARG A 257 -23.92 12.60 -38.37
C ARG A 257 -25.20 13.25 -38.88
N ASP A 258 -26.35 12.61 -38.67
CA ASP A 258 -27.65 13.12 -39.09
C ASP A 258 -28.00 14.38 -38.30
N LEU A 259 -27.81 14.37 -36.97
CA LEU A 259 -27.98 15.54 -36.10
C LEU A 259 -27.12 16.73 -36.55
N TRP A 260 -25.88 16.47 -36.96
CA TRP A 260 -24.99 17.52 -37.47
C TRP A 260 -25.46 18.10 -38.80
N GLY A 261 -25.99 17.25 -39.69
CA GLY A 261 -26.61 17.68 -40.94
C GLY A 261 -27.80 18.61 -40.68
N ASP A 262 -28.70 18.20 -39.79
CA ASP A 262 -29.89 18.97 -39.44
C ASP A 262 -29.54 20.29 -38.75
N LEU A 263 -28.55 20.29 -37.85
CA LEU A 263 -28.06 21.51 -37.22
C LEU A 263 -27.49 22.50 -38.26
N LYS A 264 -26.74 22.01 -39.24
CA LYS A 264 -26.18 22.86 -40.30
C LYS A 264 -27.28 23.48 -41.16
N THR A 265 -28.33 22.73 -41.48
CA THR A 265 -29.48 23.27 -42.23
C THR A 265 -30.27 24.28 -41.41
N PHE A 266 -30.51 24.01 -40.12
CA PHE A 266 -31.14 24.95 -39.19
C PHE A 266 -30.39 26.29 -39.10
N VAL A 267 -29.06 26.25 -38.96
CA VAL A 267 -28.22 27.46 -38.97
C VAL A 267 -28.30 28.19 -40.32
N GLY A 268 -28.41 27.45 -41.43
CA GLY A 268 -28.62 28.01 -42.75
C GLY A 268 -29.96 28.75 -42.89
N ASP A 269 -31.04 28.19 -42.35
CA ASP A 269 -32.37 28.79 -42.35
C ASP A 269 -32.45 30.05 -41.48
N LEU A 270 -31.82 30.02 -40.29
CA LEU A 270 -31.65 31.19 -39.43
C LEU A 270 -30.91 32.33 -40.15
N ARG A 271 -29.83 32.01 -40.88
CA ARG A 271 -29.08 33.01 -41.65
C ARG A 271 -29.90 33.61 -42.80
N ARG A 272 -30.88 32.88 -43.33
CA ARG A 272 -31.79 33.35 -44.37
C ARG A 272 -33.00 34.10 -43.82
N GLY A 273 -33.17 34.18 -42.50
CA GLY A 273 -34.30 34.82 -41.85
C GLY A 273 -35.61 34.03 -41.91
N ASP A 274 -35.57 32.75 -42.30
CA ASP A 274 -36.76 31.89 -42.36
C ASP A 274 -37.04 31.25 -41.00
N LEU A 275 -37.68 32.04 -40.12
CA LEU A 275 -37.99 31.63 -38.75
C LEU A 275 -39.01 30.49 -38.70
N ALA A 276 -39.88 30.37 -39.69
CA ALA A 276 -40.87 29.29 -39.77
C ALA A 276 -40.18 27.96 -40.06
N ALA A 277 -39.28 27.92 -41.04
CA ALA A 277 -38.47 26.74 -41.34
C ALA A 277 -37.54 26.37 -40.17
N ALA A 278 -36.91 27.36 -39.53
CA ALA A 278 -36.05 27.15 -38.37
C ALA A 278 -36.82 26.53 -37.18
N SER A 279 -38.02 27.04 -36.88
CA SER A 279 -38.87 26.51 -35.81
C SER A 279 -39.30 25.06 -36.06
N ALA A 280 -39.73 24.75 -37.28
CA ALA A 280 -40.09 23.38 -37.67
C ALA A 280 -38.91 22.40 -37.48
N ARG A 281 -37.70 22.79 -37.89
CA ARG A 281 -36.49 21.95 -37.72
C ARG A 281 -36.06 21.78 -36.27
N LEU A 282 -36.31 22.77 -35.41
CA LEU A 282 -35.96 22.67 -33.99
C LEU A 282 -36.73 21.54 -33.29
N SER A 283 -37.98 21.30 -33.70
CA SER A 283 -38.75 20.15 -33.21
C SER A 283 -38.18 18.79 -33.65
N VAL A 284 -37.63 18.71 -34.87
CA VAL A 284 -36.95 17.51 -35.40
C VAL A 284 -35.66 17.26 -34.62
N LEU A 285 -34.84 18.30 -34.43
CA LEU A 285 -33.61 18.24 -33.63
C LEU A 285 -33.86 17.77 -32.19
N ALA A 286 -34.94 18.25 -31.56
CA ALA A 286 -35.34 17.79 -30.23
C ALA A 286 -35.71 16.30 -30.21
N GLY A 287 -36.36 15.81 -31.27
CA GLY A 287 -36.64 14.39 -31.48
C GLY A 287 -35.36 13.55 -31.62
N ASP A 288 -34.39 14.03 -32.39
CA ASP A 288 -33.12 13.33 -32.60
C ASP A 288 -32.24 13.30 -31.36
N LEU A 289 -32.19 14.39 -30.60
CA LEU A 289 -31.52 14.40 -29.29
C LEU A 289 -32.15 13.40 -28.31
N LYS A 290 -33.48 13.28 -28.32
CA LYS A 290 -34.18 12.30 -27.49
C LYS A 290 -33.85 10.87 -27.94
N ARG A 291 -33.81 10.60 -29.25
CA ARG A 291 -33.38 9.30 -29.81
C ARG A 291 -31.95 8.95 -29.43
N LEU A 292 -31.03 9.91 -29.54
CA LEU A 292 -29.62 9.74 -29.16
C LEU A 292 -29.48 9.44 -27.66
N HIS A 293 -30.25 10.15 -26.82
CA HIS A 293 -30.27 9.90 -25.39
C HIS A 293 -30.78 8.48 -25.06
N TYR A 294 -31.88 8.03 -25.67
CA TYR A 294 -32.39 6.67 -25.48
C TYR A 294 -31.43 5.60 -25.98
N ALA A 295 -30.80 5.82 -27.15
CA ALA A 295 -29.82 4.90 -27.71
C ALA A 295 -28.58 4.77 -26.80
N SER A 296 -28.16 5.85 -26.14
CA SER A 296 -27.06 5.79 -25.17
C SER A 296 -27.45 5.00 -23.92
N ARG A 297 -28.66 5.23 -23.38
CA ARG A 297 -29.11 4.62 -22.12
C ARG A 297 -29.43 3.13 -22.26
N HIS A 298 -29.99 2.70 -23.38
CA HIS A 298 -30.26 1.26 -23.63
C HIS A 298 -29.00 0.45 -23.94
N ASN A 299 -27.89 1.11 -24.28
CA ASN A 299 -26.61 0.43 -24.44
C ASN A 299 -25.98 0.07 -23.08
N ASP A 300 -26.33 0.82 -22.02
CA ASP A 300 -25.83 0.56 -20.66
C ASP A 300 -26.59 -0.59 -19.97
N ASP A 301 -27.88 -0.79 -20.30
CA ASP A 301 -28.71 -1.84 -19.68
C ASP A 301 -28.49 -3.25 -20.28
N ASN A 302 -27.81 -3.36 -21.43
CA ASN A 302 -27.56 -4.63 -22.15
C ASN A 302 -26.09 -5.10 -22.12
N ALA A 303 -25.19 -4.37 -21.45
CA ALA A 303 -23.78 -4.70 -21.29
C ALA A 303 -23.52 -5.51 -20.00
#